data_AF-A0A7C4K9J2-F1
#
_entry.id   AF-A0A7C4K9J2-F1
#
_cell.length_a   1.000
_cell.length_b   1.000
_cell.length_c   1.000
_cell.angle_alpha   90.00
_cell.angle_beta   90.00
_cell.angle_gamma   90.00
#
_symmetry.space_group_name_H-M   'P 1'
#
loop_
_entity.id
_entity.type
_entity.pdbx_description
1 polymer ?
#
loop_
_entity_poly.entity_id
_entity_poly.type
_entity_poly.pdbx_seq_one_letter_code
_entity_poly.pdbx_strand_id
1 'polypeptide(L)'
;MPTSGPVTTNPDWHNVPYDPFTNLVPNSVVPNPVLTAGDVTDIQATFVADPFLFYENNQWYMFFEVYDIAGRGHIGLARSSDGYHWTYDRLVLSESFHLSYPYVFKANGRYYMIPETFQSNSVRLYEAQNFPYSWNYVATLVSGRPYVDPSIFYHDGFWWMFVSTTSNSECYLFYSNNLSGGWREHPRSPIINNDASKARLGGRAFVYDTNKIIRTVQKDDVVYGESVRIFQVDTLTQTEYAEHEIAQSPILQRSFSGWNATAMHQFDPVWTGLDWIAVVDGANSAGVWSIGIYNVLRPSAPNGVIDLPAADLTITAGDTVNFAGSASDPGNNFPLSYLWQFGAGSGIPDATVEDPGLVQFNQPGVFTVRFTVTDATGLSDPTPATRTIIVRSGSPLIPQGGWSLTYVDSQETLGEDGRAVNAFDGSAATIWHTQWMNGSPPPPHEIRIDLGGSYSIDGFRYLPRQDGGVNGTIADYEFYISTDGVNWGLPVVSGRFASNTSQKEVYFPAVTGRYIRLRALSEINGNPWTTAAEINVTGN
;
A
#
# COMPACT_ATOMS: atom_id res chain seq x y z
N MET A 1 36.24 -5.68 29.84
CA MET A 1 34.81 -6.03 29.98
C MET A 1 34.39 -6.64 28.67
N PRO A 2 33.98 -7.92 28.59
CA PRO A 2 33.53 -8.46 27.33
C PRO A 2 32.27 -7.68 26.93
N THR A 3 32.30 -7.08 25.75
CA THR A 3 31.17 -6.40 25.14
C THR A 3 30.06 -7.43 24.93
N SER A 4 29.05 -7.43 25.80
CA SER A 4 27.85 -8.25 25.62
C SER A 4 27.22 -7.89 24.28
N GLY A 5 26.96 -8.88 23.43
CA GLY A 5 26.19 -8.68 22.21
C GLY A 5 24.79 -8.13 22.51
N PRO A 6 24.02 -7.75 21.47
CA PRO A 6 22.66 -7.25 21.64
C PRO A 6 21.81 -8.25 22.43
N VAL A 7 21.02 -7.74 23.38
CA VAL A 7 20.05 -8.56 24.12
C VAL A 7 19.00 -9.03 23.12
N THR A 8 18.75 -10.34 23.10
CA THR A 8 17.70 -10.92 22.27
C THR A 8 16.48 -11.21 23.14
N THR A 9 15.31 -10.73 22.74
CA THR A 9 14.03 -10.98 23.40
C THR A 9 13.05 -11.69 22.48
N ASN A 10 12.14 -12.49 23.02
CA ASN A 10 11.02 -13.11 22.31
C ASN A 10 9.81 -13.15 23.26
N PRO A 11 8.62 -12.68 22.85
CA PRO A 11 8.31 -12.06 21.55
C PRO A 11 9.04 -10.75 21.29
N ASP A 12 9.54 -10.62 20.07
CA ASP A 12 10.08 -9.40 19.49
C ASP A 12 9.70 -9.42 18.00
N TRP A 13 9.03 -8.36 17.53
CA TRP A 13 8.38 -8.36 16.24
C TRP A 13 8.90 -7.23 15.34
N HIS A 14 9.72 -7.64 14.38
CA HIS A 14 10.29 -6.76 13.37
C HIS A 14 9.59 -6.95 12.02
N ASN A 15 9.46 -5.86 11.27
CA ASN A 15 8.89 -5.87 9.91
C ASN A 15 7.46 -6.46 9.82
N VAL A 16 6.61 -6.13 10.80
CA VAL A 16 5.21 -6.58 10.75
C VAL A 16 4.40 -5.65 9.83
N PRO A 17 3.67 -6.17 8.83
CA PRO A 17 3.02 -5.35 7.82
C PRO A 17 1.76 -4.61 8.28
N TYR A 18 1.16 -5.00 9.40
CA TYR A 18 -0.02 -4.34 9.98
C TYR A 18 -0.09 -4.52 11.50
N ASP A 19 -0.80 -3.62 12.17
CA ASP A 19 -0.90 -3.59 13.63
C ASP A 19 -1.83 -4.69 14.18
N PRO A 20 -1.69 -5.12 15.45
CA PRO A 20 -2.54 -6.14 16.05
C PRO A 20 -3.89 -5.61 16.59
N PHE A 21 -4.25 -4.35 16.32
CA PHE A 21 -5.38 -3.66 16.95
C PHE A 21 -6.55 -3.46 15.97
N THR A 22 -6.24 -3.25 14.69
CA THR A 22 -7.22 -3.00 13.62
C THR A 22 -7.84 -4.31 13.12
N ASN A 23 -9.17 -4.38 12.96
CA ASN A 23 -9.89 -5.59 12.51
C ASN A 23 -9.69 -6.83 13.42
N LEU A 24 -9.61 -6.61 14.73
CA LEU A 24 -9.61 -7.67 15.73
C LEU A 24 -11.01 -8.31 15.83
N VAL A 25 -11.11 -9.60 15.55
CA VAL A 25 -12.38 -10.35 15.54
C VAL A 25 -12.27 -11.67 16.31
N PRO A 26 -13.36 -12.18 16.90
CA PRO A 26 -13.36 -13.53 17.44
C PRO A 26 -12.90 -14.55 16.38
N ASN A 27 -12.09 -15.51 16.78
CA ASN A 27 -11.67 -16.59 15.89
C ASN A 27 -12.88 -17.34 15.32
N SER A 28 -12.81 -17.71 14.03
CA SER A 28 -13.88 -18.43 13.33
C SER A 28 -13.67 -19.94 13.24
N VAL A 29 -12.49 -20.44 13.66
CA VAL A 29 -12.14 -21.87 13.64
C VAL A 29 -12.75 -22.59 14.82
N VAL A 30 -12.67 -22.01 16.01
CA VAL A 30 -13.23 -22.54 17.27
C VAL A 30 -14.11 -21.49 17.96
N PRO A 31 -15.22 -21.89 18.60
CA PRO A 31 -16.03 -20.96 19.38
C PRO A 31 -15.30 -20.58 20.68
N ASN A 32 -15.39 -19.30 21.05
CA ASN A 32 -14.99 -18.85 22.37
C ASN A 32 -16.06 -19.16 23.43
N PRO A 33 -15.67 -19.43 24.69
CA PRO A 33 -14.30 -19.46 25.19
C PRO A 33 -13.60 -20.78 24.85
N VAL A 34 -12.27 -20.75 24.68
CA VAL A 34 -11.43 -21.93 24.40
C VAL A 34 -10.95 -22.64 25.66
N LEU A 35 -10.96 -21.96 26.81
CA LEU A 35 -10.63 -22.52 28.12
C LEU A 35 -11.51 -21.90 29.20
N THR A 36 -11.92 -22.73 30.15
CA THR A 36 -12.78 -22.41 31.29
C THR A 36 -12.25 -23.05 32.57
N ALA A 37 -12.82 -22.69 33.72
CA ALA A 37 -12.53 -23.38 34.98
C ALA A 37 -12.77 -24.90 34.94
N GLY A 38 -13.70 -25.37 34.10
CA GLY A 38 -14.04 -26.79 33.97
C GLY A 38 -12.94 -27.63 33.31
N ASP A 39 -12.00 -26.99 32.61
CA ASP A 39 -10.89 -27.66 31.94
C ASP A 39 -9.72 -27.95 32.89
N VAL A 40 -9.67 -27.27 34.04
CA VAL A 40 -8.63 -27.45 35.07
C VAL A 40 -8.88 -28.74 35.83
N THR A 41 -7.88 -29.63 35.89
CA THR A 41 -8.05 -31.00 36.40
C THR A 41 -7.28 -31.33 37.68
N ASP A 42 -6.30 -30.51 38.06
CA ASP A 42 -5.44 -30.76 39.23
C ASP A 42 -5.80 -29.91 40.47
N ILE A 43 -6.67 -28.91 40.31
CA ILE A 43 -7.28 -28.13 41.38
C ILE A 43 -8.71 -27.71 41.02
N GLN A 44 -9.56 -27.52 42.02
CA GLN A 44 -10.91 -27.00 41.80
C GLN A 44 -10.85 -25.48 41.56
N ALA A 45 -11.00 -25.08 40.29
CA ALA A 45 -10.99 -23.69 39.86
C ALA A 45 -12.38 -23.05 39.91
N THR A 46 -12.43 -21.76 40.22
CA THR A 46 -13.61 -20.90 40.11
C THR A 46 -13.67 -20.22 38.75
N PHE A 47 -12.51 -19.78 38.22
CA PHE A 47 -12.37 -19.17 36.90
C PHE A 47 -10.93 -19.28 36.38
N VAL A 48 -10.73 -18.91 35.11
CA VAL A 48 -9.41 -18.72 34.49
C VAL A 48 -9.34 -17.35 33.80
N ALA A 49 -8.21 -16.66 33.91
CA ALA A 49 -8.03 -15.28 33.44
C ALA A 49 -6.57 -14.95 33.09
N ASP A 50 -6.29 -13.72 32.68
CA ASP A 50 -4.94 -13.19 32.40
C ASP A 50 -4.06 -14.05 31.46
N PRO A 51 -4.55 -14.50 30.30
CA PRO A 51 -3.76 -15.34 29.43
C PRO A 51 -2.57 -14.60 28.76
N PHE A 52 -1.46 -15.32 28.61
CA PHE A 52 -0.29 -14.95 27.81
C PHE A 52 0.14 -16.09 26.90
N LEU A 53 0.36 -15.79 25.63
CA LEU A 53 0.83 -16.75 24.63
C LEU A 53 2.36 -16.75 24.55
N PHE A 54 2.88 -17.94 24.26
CA PHE A 54 4.26 -18.15 23.86
C PHE A 54 4.33 -19.22 22.75
N TYR A 55 4.95 -18.89 21.62
CA TYR A 55 5.10 -19.79 20.48
C TYR A 55 6.56 -20.12 20.24
N GLU A 56 6.90 -21.41 20.24
CA GLU A 56 8.25 -21.85 19.93
C GLU A 56 8.27 -23.32 19.47
N ASN A 57 9.19 -23.64 18.55
CA ASN A 57 9.41 -25.01 18.06
C ASN A 57 8.12 -25.68 17.57
N ASN A 58 7.30 -24.95 16.81
CA ASN A 58 6.00 -25.40 16.28
C ASN A 58 4.99 -25.82 17.36
N GLN A 59 5.11 -25.28 18.57
CA GLN A 59 4.21 -25.54 19.69
C GLN A 59 3.77 -24.22 20.32
N TRP A 60 2.45 -24.09 20.52
CA TRP A 60 1.87 -23.00 21.29
C TRP A 60 1.72 -23.40 22.75
N TYR A 61 2.04 -22.45 23.62
CA TYR A 61 1.85 -22.49 25.06
C TYR A 61 1.01 -21.28 25.48
N MET A 62 0.10 -21.49 26.42
CA MET A 62 -0.66 -20.43 27.06
C MET A 62 -0.48 -20.56 28.56
N PHE A 63 0.02 -19.51 29.18
CA PHE A 63 0.10 -19.37 30.62
C PHE A 63 -1.01 -18.44 31.09
N PHE A 64 -1.70 -18.78 32.17
CA PHE A 64 -2.88 -18.05 32.62
C PHE A 64 -3.11 -18.23 34.11
N GLU A 65 -3.89 -17.33 34.72
CA GLU A 65 -4.36 -17.48 36.09
C GLU A 65 -5.38 -18.61 36.20
N VAL A 66 -5.18 -19.47 37.20
CA VAL A 66 -6.18 -20.40 37.71
C VAL A 66 -6.55 -19.94 39.12
N TYR A 67 -7.75 -19.39 39.30
CA TYR A 67 -8.23 -18.94 40.60
C TYR A 67 -9.01 -20.04 41.31
N ASP A 68 -8.49 -20.53 42.44
CA ASP A 68 -9.06 -21.67 43.16
C ASP A 68 -10.28 -21.28 44.03
N ILE A 69 -10.98 -22.29 44.55
CA ILE A 69 -12.11 -22.09 45.48
C ILE A 69 -11.70 -21.55 46.86
N ALA A 70 -10.40 -21.57 47.19
CA ALA A 70 -9.86 -21.01 48.43
C ALA A 70 -9.51 -19.52 48.29
N GLY A 71 -9.71 -18.93 47.11
CA GLY A 71 -9.48 -17.53 46.84
C GLY A 71 -8.03 -17.20 46.49
N ARG A 72 -7.28 -18.15 45.92
CA ARG A 72 -5.87 -17.99 45.55
C ARG A 72 -5.65 -18.28 44.07
N GLY A 73 -4.91 -17.41 43.41
CA GLY A 73 -4.45 -17.57 42.04
C GLY A 73 -3.20 -18.43 41.94
N HIS A 74 -3.16 -19.28 40.92
CA HIS A 74 -2.06 -20.15 40.52
C HIS A 74 -1.77 -19.93 39.03
N ILE A 75 -0.60 -20.36 38.53
CA ILE A 75 -0.33 -20.28 37.08
C ILE A 75 -0.53 -21.65 36.44
N GLY A 76 -1.52 -21.70 35.53
CA GLY A 76 -1.81 -22.84 34.68
C GLY A 76 -1.06 -22.80 33.35
N LEU A 77 -0.97 -23.96 32.70
CA LEU A 77 -0.44 -24.14 31.36
C LEU A 77 -1.46 -24.88 30.49
N ALA A 78 -1.67 -24.38 29.28
CA ALA A 78 -2.34 -25.09 28.21
C ALA A 78 -1.46 -25.12 26.95
N ARG A 79 -1.74 -26.08 26.07
CA ARG A 79 -0.97 -26.31 24.83
C ARG A 79 -1.89 -26.38 23.62
N SER A 80 -1.35 -25.95 22.48
CA SER A 80 -2.01 -26.05 21.17
C SER A 80 -1.00 -26.30 20.05
N SER A 81 -1.34 -27.11 19.06
CA SER A 81 -0.53 -27.31 17.85
C SER A 81 -0.80 -26.27 16.77
N ASP A 82 -1.92 -25.55 16.84
CA ASP A 82 -2.37 -24.61 15.80
C ASP A 82 -2.68 -23.20 16.31
N GLY A 83 -2.67 -22.99 17.62
CA GLY A 83 -2.99 -21.71 18.27
C GLY A 83 -4.48 -21.50 18.52
N TYR A 84 -5.34 -22.45 18.10
CA TYR A 84 -6.79 -22.34 18.18
C TYR A 84 -7.41 -23.42 19.08
N HIS A 85 -7.01 -24.68 18.91
CA HIS A 85 -7.49 -25.78 19.75
C HIS A 85 -6.59 -25.94 20.96
N TRP A 86 -7.11 -25.61 22.14
CA TRP A 86 -6.34 -25.61 23.38
C TRP A 86 -6.70 -26.78 24.27
N THR A 87 -5.70 -27.32 24.96
CA THR A 87 -5.88 -28.36 25.97
C THR A 87 -5.11 -27.98 27.22
N TYR A 88 -5.82 -27.93 28.34
CA TYR A 88 -5.22 -27.78 29.66
C TYR A 88 -4.18 -28.89 29.90
N ASP A 89 -3.00 -28.53 30.43
CA ASP A 89 -1.95 -29.48 30.79
C ASP A 89 -1.85 -29.67 32.31
N ARG A 90 -1.45 -28.63 33.03
CA ARG A 90 -1.21 -28.65 34.50
C ARG A 90 -0.98 -27.25 35.07
N LEU A 91 -1.01 -27.13 36.39
CA LEU A 91 -0.36 -26.03 37.11
C LEU A 91 1.17 -26.11 36.99
N VAL A 92 1.81 -24.99 36.70
CA VAL A 92 3.27 -24.88 36.52
C VAL A 92 3.95 -23.96 37.54
N LEU A 93 3.19 -23.10 38.22
CA LEU A 93 3.68 -22.31 39.34
C LEU A 93 2.58 -22.14 40.39
N SER A 94 2.96 -22.34 41.65
CA SER A 94 2.09 -22.17 42.81
C SER A 94 2.94 -21.70 43.98
N GLU A 95 2.41 -20.75 44.73
CA GLU A 95 3.10 -20.12 45.85
C GLU A 95 2.16 -20.08 47.08
N SER A 96 2.72 -19.72 48.24
CA SER A 96 1.91 -19.50 49.45
C SER A 96 1.06 -18.23 49.38
N PHE A 97 1.11 -17.50 48.27
CA PHE A 97 0.43 -16.24 48.00
C PHE A 97 -0.17 -16.27 46.58
N HIS A 98 -1.05 -15.32 46.30
CA HIS A 98 -1.79 -15.17 45.05
C HIS A 98 -0.85 -14.85 43.88
N LEU A 99 -1.09 -15.54 42.76
CA LEU A 99 -0.42 -15.36 41.47
C LEU A 99 -1.46 -15.16 40.38
N SER A 100 -1.28 -14.13 39.55
CA SER A 100 -2.03 -13.91 38.32
C SER A 100 -1.10 -13.30 37.26
N TYR A 101 -1.61 -12.83 36.12
CA TYR A 101 -0.85 -12.10 35.11
C TYR A 101 0.54 -12.68 34.77
N PRO A 102 0.66 -13.94 34.30
CA PRO A 102 1.95 -14.61 34.08
C PRO A 102 2.68 -14.13 32.83
N TYR A 103 3.20 -12.91 32.84
CA TYR A 103 3.96 -12.34 31.72
C TYR A 103 5.17 -13.24 31.40
N VAL A 104 5.12 -13.97 30.29
CA VAL A 104 6.15 -14.93 29.85
C VAL A 104 6.94 -14.40 28.66
N PHE A 105 8.25 -14.58 28.70
CA PHE A 105 9.16 -14.13 27.63
C PHE A 105 10.47 -14.91 27.66
N LYS A 106 11.24 -14.82 26.57
CA LYS A 106 12.58 -15.37 26.47
C LYS A 106 13.57 -14.24 26.31
N ALA A 107 14.67 -14.30 27.06
CA ALA A 107 15.76 -13.33 26.97
C ALA A 107 17.11 -14.04 26.99
N ASN A 108 17.98 -13.74 26.01
CA ASN A 108 19.30 -14.35 25.86
C ASN A 108 19.27 -15.89 25.92
N GLY A 109 18.30 -16.50 25.24
CA GLY A 109 18.14 -17.95 25.17
C GLY A 109 17.47 -18.61 26.38
N ARG A 110 17.15 -17.87 27.44
CA ARG A 110 16.54 -18.37 28.68
C ARG A 110 15.09 -17.89 28.81
N TYR A 111 14.23 -18.67 29.46
CA TYR A 111 12.80 -18.37 29.59
C TYR A 111 12.49 -17.83 30.97
N TYR A 112 11.70 -16.77 31.01
CA TYR A 112 11.37 -16.03 32.21
C TYR A 112 9.87 -15.81 32.31
N MET A 113 9.40 -15.68 33.54
CA MET A 113 8.01 -15.34 33.87
C MET A 113 8.01 -14.29 34.98
N ILE A 114 7.15 -13.29 34.84
CA ILE A 114 6.89 -12.28 35.88
C ILE A 114 5.38 -12.28 36.13
N PRO A 115 4.90 -13.07 37.11
CA PRO A 115 3.51 -13.01 37.53
C PRO A 115 3.23 -11.76 38.37
N GLU A 116 1.95 -11.40 38.50
CA GLU A 116 1.48 -10.56 39.60
C GLU A 116 1.78 -11.28 40.93
N THR A 117 2.45 -10.56 41.84
CA THR A 117 2.84 -11.08 43.15
C THR A 117 2.54 -10.09 44.27
N PHE A 118 1.45 -9.31 44.17
CA PHE A 118 1.17 -8.16 45.05
C PHE A 118 1.20 -8.50 46.55
N GLN A 119 0.74 -9.70 46.93
CA GLN A 119 0.72 -10.17 48.33
C GLN A 119 2.13 -10.40 48.89
N SER A 120 3.14 -10.54 48.03
CA SER A 120 4.55 -10.57 48.43
C SER A 120 5.16 -9.17 48.61
N ASN A 121 4.39 -8.10 48.33
CA ASN A 121 4.83 -6.70 48.31
C ASN A 121 6.05 -6.45 47.41
N SER A 122 6.15 -7.21 46.32
CA SER A 122 7.25 -7.19 45.37
C SER A 122 6.82 -7.65 43.98
N VAL A 123 7.60 -7.30 42.96
CA VAL A 123 7.56 -7.91 41.61
C VAL A 123 8.69 -8.93 41.54
N ARG A 124 8.35 -10.19 41.22
CA ARG A 124 9.29 -11.31 41.21
C ARG A 124 9.55 -11.82 39.80
N LEU A 125 10.81 -12.14 39.53
CA LEU A 125 11.25 -12.80 38.31
C LEU A 125 11.46 -14.29 38.59
N TYR A 126 10.82 -15.12 37.78
CA TYR A 126 11.03 -16.57 37.74
C TYR A 126 11.74 -16.95 36.45
N GLU A 127 12.55 -17.98 36.50
CA GLU A 127 13.23 -18.55 35.35
C GLU A 127 12.90 -20.04 35.21
N ALA A 128 12.61 -20.48 33.98
CA ALA A 128 12.35 -21.89 33.73
C ALA A 128 13.62 -22.74 33.86
N GLN A 129 13.57 -23.77 34.69
CA GLN A 129 14.62 -24.82 34.73
C GLN A 129 14.42 -25.86 33.63
N ASN A 130 13.15 -26.13 33.30
CA ASN A 130 12.71 -27.04 32.25
C ASN A 130 11.45 -26.42 31.64
N PHE A 131 11.64 -25.60 30.61
CA PHE A 131 10.53 -24.92 29.95
C PHE A 131 9.63 -25.94 29.24
N PRO A 132 8.29 -25.86 29.38
CA PRO A 132 7.48 -24.85 30.09
C PRO A 132 7.09 -25.22 31.54
N TYR A 133 7.58 -26.33 32.10
CA TYR A 133 6.95 -27.01 33.23
C TYR A 133 7.43 -26.63 34.64
N SER A 134 8.65 -26.10 34.79
CA SER A 134 9.20 -25.81 36.11
C SER A 134 9.92 -24.47 36.17
N TRP A 135 9.58 -23.66 37.17
CA TRP A 135 9.99 -22.27 37.30
C TRP A 135 10.58 -22.01 38.69
N ASN A 136 11.74 -21.35 38.75
CA ASN A 136 12.40 -20.99 40.00
C ASN A 136 12.40 -19.47 40.17
N TYR A 137 12.08 -18.98 41.36
CA TYR A 137 12.34 -17.58 41.74
C TYR A 137 13.85 -17.29 41.64
N VAL A 138 14.21 -16.25 40.88
CA VAL A 138 15.62 -15.88 40.66
C VAL A 138 15.95 -14.44 41.07
N ALA A 139 14.96 -13.54 41.11
CA ALA A 139 15.17 -12.16 41.56
C ALA A 139 13.89 -11.47 42.02
N THR A 140 14.03 -10.52 42.94
CA THR A 140 13.03 -9.46 43.18
C THR A 140 13.43 -8.25 42.34
N LEU A 141 12.57 -7.84 41.42
CA LEU A 141 12.85 -6.73 40.51
C LEU A 141 12.64 -5.38 41.21
N VAL A 142 11.48 -5.21 41.85
CA VAL A 142 11.13 -4.05 42.67
C VAL A 142 10.30 -4.49 43.88
N SER A 143 10.27 -3.69 44.95
CA SER A 143 9.52 -3.98 46.17
C SER A 143 9.06 -2.72 46.89
N GLY A 144 8.15 -2.87 47.84
CA GLY A 144 7.72 -1.79 48.74
C GLY A 144 6.35 -1.20 48.43
N ARG A 145 5.66 -1.71 47.40
CA ARG A 145 4.25 -1.42 47.10
C ARG A 145 3.54 -2.72 46.66
N PRO A 146 2.21 -2.83 46.83
CA PRO A 146 1.43 -3.97 46.36
C PRO A 146 1.24 -3.89 44.84
N TYR A 147 2.30 -4.20 44.11
CA TYR A 147 2.36 -4.10 42.66
C TYR A 147 1.55 -5.21 41.97
N VAL A 148 0.83 -4.84 40.92
CA VAL A 148 -0.04 -5.68 40.08
C VAL A 148 0.31 -5.53 38.61
N ASP A 149 0.03 -6.57 37.83
CA ASP A 149 0.17 -6.62 36.37
C ASP A 149 1.49 -6.07 35.79
N PRO A 150 2.67 -6.57 36.22
CA PRO A 150 3.96 -6.10 35.72
C PRO A 150 4.17 -6.48 34.25
N SER A 151 4.36 -5.48 33.39
CA SER A 151 4.58 -5.65 31.95
C SER A 151 5.92 -5.04 31.55
N ILE A 152 6.82 -5.87 31.02
CA ILE A 152 8.21 -5.45 30.72
C ILE A 152 8.51 -5.48 29.22
N PHE A 153 9.54 -4.76 28.78
CA PHE A 153 10.07 -4.82 27.42
C PHE A 153 11.52 -4.33 27.39
N TYR A 154 12.28 -4.72 26.36
CA TYR A 154 13.64 -4.23 26.16
C TYR A 154 13.66 -3.20 25.03
N HIS A 155 14.23 -2.03 25.27
CA HIS A 155 14.30 -0.95 24.30
C HIS A 155 15.49 -0.02 24.61
N ASP A 156 16.24 0.36 23.57
CA ASP A 156 17.35 1.32 23.64
C ASP A 156 18.36 1.06 24.78
N GLY A 157 18.72 -0.21 24.97
CA GLY A 157 19.75 -0.62 25.94
C GLY A 157 19.22 -0.90 27.35
N PHE A 158 17.94 -0.66 27.61
CA PHE A 158 17.32 -0.84 28.92
C PHE A 158 16.13 -1.81 28.88
N TRP A 159 15.99 -2.55 29.96
CA TRP A 159 14.72 -3.13 30.37
C TRP A 159 13.85 -2.03 30.95
N TRP A 160 12.61 -1.98 30.51
CA TRP A 160 11.56 -1.10 31.02
C TRP A 160 10.44 -1.94 31.62
N MET A 161 9.75 -1.40 32.61
CA MET A 161 8.61 -2.05 33.25
C MET A 161 7.53 -1.03 33.57
N PHE A 162 6.34 -1.27 33.02
CA PHE A 162 5.11 -0.68 33.53
C PHE A 162 4.53 -1.60 34.60
N VAL A 163 4.08 -1.02 35.70
CA VAL A 163 3.48 -1.79 36.79
C VAL A 163 2.47 -0.95 37.56
N SER A 164 1.32 -1.53 37.87
CA SER A 164 0.25 -0.85 38.61
C SER A 164 0.25 -1.24 40.08
N THR A 165 -0.65 -0.64 40.86
CA THR A 165 -0.89 -1.06 42.26
C THR A 165 -2.32 -1.55 42.43
N THR A 166 -2.60 -2.22 43.54
CA THR A 166 -3.95 -2.71 43.89
C THR A 166 -5.03 -1.61 44.00
N SER A 167 -4.68 -0.33 43.86
CA SER A 167 -5.67 0.76 43.74
C SER A 167 -6.33 0.83 42.36
N ASN A 168 -5.76 0.14 41.35
CA ASN A 168 -6.11 0.20 39.93
C ASN A 168 -5.97 1.58 39.28
N SER A 169 -5.56 2.61 40.03
CA SER A 169 -5.56 4.01 39.57
C SER A 169 -4.16 4.62 39.49
N GLU A 170 -3.13 3.83 39.78
CA GLU A 170 -1.72 4.23 39.69
C GLU A 170 -0.95 3.30 38.73
N CYS A 171 -0.05 3.90 37.95
CA CYS A 171 0.90 3.17 37.11
C CYS A 171 2.29 3.78 37.29
N TYR A 172 3.28 2.93 37.54
CA TYR A 172 4.68 3.29 37.75
C TYR A 172 5.52 2.76 36.61
N LEU A 173 6.54 3.53 36.25
CA LEU A 173 7.55 3.16 35.27
C LEU A 173 8.89 2.91 35.98
N PHE A 174 9.55 1.81 35.64
CA PHE A 174 10.89 1.47 36.08
C PHE A 174 11.79 1.14 34.90
N TYR A 175 13.10 1.28 35.10
CA TYR A 175 14.09 0.83 34.12
C TYR A 175 15.32 0.20 34.77
N SER A 176 15.99 -0.68 34.03
CA SER A 176 17.28 -1.29 34.40
C SER A 176 18.10 -1.64 33.18
N ASN A 177 19.43 -1.63 33.28
CA ASN A 177 20.31 -2.21 32.26
C ASN A 177 20.59 -3.71 32.50
N ASN A 178 20.03 -4.29 33.56
CA ASN A 178 20.14 -5.69 33.91
C ASN A 178 18.76 -6.23 34.33
N LEU A 179 18.28 -7.29 33.67
CA LEU A 179 16.97 -7.86 33.93
C LEU A 179 16.80 -8.26 35.40
N SER A 180 17.82 -8.88 36.00
CA SER A 180 17.71 -9.50 37.34
C SER A 180 17.99 -8.54 38.50
N GLY A 181 18.16 -7.23 38.26
CA GLY A 181 18.42 -6.28 39.34
C GLY A 181 18.87 -4.91 38.85
N GLY A 182 19.02 -3.96 39.77
CA GLY A 182 19.43 -2.59 39.44
C GLY A 182 18.29 -1.70 38.92
N TRP A 183 17.04 -2.14 39.09
CA TRP A 183 15.85 -1.39 38.71
C TRP A 183 15.74 -0.07 39.45
N ARG A 184 15.42 0.98 38.70
CA ARG A 184 15.25 2.36 39.18
C ARG A 184 13.85 2.83 38.83
N GLU A 185 13.18 3.43 39.81
CA GLU A 185 11.91 4.12 39.57
C GLU A 185 12.18 5.33 38.67
N HIS A 186 11.41 5.47 37.59
CA HIS A 186 11.55 6.57 36.65
C HIS A 186 11.14 7.90 37.32
N PRO A 187 11.82 9.04 37.06
CA PRO A 187 11.51 10.31 37.71
C PRO A 187 10.10 10.87 37.43
N ARG A 188 9.45 10.39 36.37
CA ARG A 188 8.05 10.74 36.05
C ARG A 188 7.03 9.84 36.75
N SER A 189 7.48 8.83 37.51
CA SER A 189 6.59 7.95 38.26
C SER A 189 5.95 8.67 39.47
N PRO A 190 4.69 8.35 39.80
CA PRO A 190 3.77 7.54 39.00
C PRO A 190 3.42 8.24 37.68
N ILE A 191 3.52 7.51 36.56
CA ILE A 191 3.23 8.04 35.23
C ILE A 191 1.73 8.25 35.02
N ILE A 192 0.91 7.51 35.77
CA ILE A 192 -0.53 7.71 35.92
C ILE A 192 -0.85 7.73 37.41
N ASN A 193 -1.62 8.72 37.86
CA ASN A 193 -1.98 8.90 39.27
C ASN A 193 -3.47 9.21 39.40
N ASN A 194 -4.17 8.45 40.24
CA ASN A 194 -5.60 8.58 40.50
C ASN A 194 -6.48 8.58 39.24
N ASP A 195 -6.17 7.72 38.27
CA ASP A 195 -6.95 7.56 37.03
C ASP A 195 -7.08 6.07 36.66
N ALA A 196 -8.13 5.43 37.18
CA ALA A 196 -8.43 4.02 36.91
C ALA A 196 -8.87 3.74 35.47
N SER A 197 -9.12 4.78 34.66
CA SER A 197 -9.50 4.58 33.27
C SER A 197 -8.31 4.14 32.40
N LYS A 198 -7.07 4.37 32.86
CA LYS A 198 -5.86 4.18 32.05
C LYS A 198 -4.60 3.69 32.78
N ALA A 199 -4.70 3.38 34.07
CA ALA A 199 -3.54 2.99 34.89
C ALA A 199 -3.21 1.51 34.78
N ARG A 200 -4.16 0.63 35.09
CA ARG A 200 -3.94 -0.82 35.22
C ARG A 200 -3.63 -1.48 33.88
N LEU A 201 -2.62 -2.36 33.87
CA LEU A 201 -2.18 -3.02 32.65
C LEU A 201 -3.20 -4.09 32.27
N GLY A 202 -3.46 -4.23 30.97
CA GLY A 202 -4.45 -5.17 30.41
C GLY A 202 -3.83 -6.16 29.43
N GLY A 203 -2.57 -6.54 29.70
CA GLY A 203 -1.79 -7.45 28.86
C GLY A 203 -0.41 -6.90 28.46
N ARG A 204 0.31 -7.64 27.62
CA ARG A 204 1.73 -7.40 27.33
C ARG A 204 2.00 -5.97 26.85
N ALA A 205 3.03 -5.34 27.42
CA ALA A 205 3.73 -4.23 26.79
C ALA A 205 4.83 -4.77 25.85
N PHE A 206 4.96 -4.18 24.67
CA PHE A 206 5.87 -4.68 23.64
C PHE A 206 6.35 -3.58 22.70
N VAL A 207 7.44 -3.88 22.00
CA VAL A 207 7.95 -3.08 20.88
C VAL A 207 7.62 -3.83 19.59
N TYR A 208 7.10 -3.14 18.59
CA TYR A 208 6.92 -3.68 17.25
C TYR A 208 7.26 -2.63 16.18
N ASP A 209 7.41 -3.07 14.93
CA ASP A 209 7.68 -2.19 13.79
C ASP A 209 8.92 -1.29 14.04
N THR A 210 10.01 -1.93 14.43
CA THR A 210 11.33 -1.35 14.74
C THR A 210 11.38 -0.45 15.99
N ASN A 211 10.35 0.34 16.32
CA ASN A 211 10.41 1.31 17.45
C ASN A 211 9.05 1.74 18.05
N LYS A 212 7.91 1.12 17.70
CA LYS A 212 6.62 1.46 18.31
C LYS A 212 6.45 0.72 19.63
N ILE A 213 6.52 1.46 20.74
CA ILE A 213 6.32 0.92 22.09
C ILE A 213 4.84 1.04 22.46
N ILE A 214 4.25 -0.08 22.87
CA ILE A 214 2.84 -0.17 23.23
C ILE A 214 2.67 -0.49 24.71
N ARG A 215 1.73 0.22 25.34
CA ARG A 215 1.20 -0.07 26.67
C ARG A 215 -0.27 -0.47 26.55
N THR A 216 -0.55 -1.71 26.91
CA THR A 216 -1.90 -2.29 26.91
C THR A 216 -2.54 -2.08 28.28
N VAL A 217 -3.79 -1.65 28.31
CA VAL A 217 -4.41 -1.07 29.51
C VAL A 217 -5.83 -1.57 29.67
N GLN A 218 -6.22 -1.94 30.88
CA GLN A 218 -7.62 -2.19 31.21
C GLN A 218 -8.27 -0.94 31.82
N LYS A 219 -9.50 -0.64 31.41
CA LYS A 219 -10.29 0.48 31.94
C LYS A 219 -11.13 0.00 33.12
N ASP A 220 -10.92 0.60 34.30
CA ASP A 220 -11.48 0.15 35.58
C ASP A 220 -12.26 1.24 36.34
N ASP A 221 -12.50 2.42 35.77
CA ASP A 221 -13.10 3.57 36.46
C ASP A 221 -14.62 3.45 36.68
N VAL A 222 -15.33 2.64 35.89
CA VAL A 222 -16.77 2.39 36.06
C VAL A 222 -17.03 0.95 36.52
N VAL A 223 -16.44 -0.02 35.82
CA VAL A 223 -16.50 -1.44 36.12
C VAL A 223 -15.10 -2.01 35.89
N TYR A 224 -14.66 -2.94 36.75
CA TYR A 224 -13.41 -3.66 36.55
C TYR A 224 -13.44 -4.40 35.20
N GLY A 225 -12.45 -4.14 34.34
CA GLY A 225 -12.37 -4.77 33.02
C GLY A 225 -13.43 -4.31 32.03
N GLU A 226 -13.79 -3.02 32.04
CA GLU A 226 -14.82 -2.48 31.13
C GLU A 226 -14.43 -2.64 29.66
N SER A 227 -13.16 -2.37 29.36
CA SER A 227 -12.58 -2.43 28.02
C SER A 227 -11.05 -2.50 28.09
N VAL A 228 -10.43 -2.95 27.00
CA VAL A 228 -8.99 -2.88 26.79
C VAL A 228 -8.67 -1.70 25.87
N ARG A 229 -7.80 -0.82 26.35
CA ARG A 229 -7.32 0.40 25.68
C ARG A 229 -5.85 0.27 25.32
N ILE A 230 -5.45 0.97 24.27
CA ILE A 230 -4.07 0.91 23.74
C ILE A 230 -3.44 2.29 23.72
N PHE A 231 -2.27 2.41 24.36
CA PHE A 231 -1.47 3.62 24.38
C PHE A 231 -0.15 3.37 23.65
N GLN A 232 0.25 4.31 22.80
CA GLN A 232 1.57 4.34 22.18
C GLN A 232 2.44 5.33 22.94
N VAL A 233 3.66 4.91 23.29
CA VAL A 233 4.65 5.79 23.94
C VAL A 233 5.31 6.67 22.88
N ASP A 234 5.23 7.98 23.07
CA ASP A 234 5.79 9.00 22.17
C ASP A 234 7.22 9.36 22.52
N THR A 235 7.54 9.32 23.81
CA THR A 235 8.85 9.68 24.34
C THR A 235 9.18 8.77 25.49
N LEU A 236 10.32 8.09 25.39
CA LEU A 236 10.85 7.24 26.45
C LEU A 236 12.35 7.49 26.60
N THR A 237 12.73 8.18 27.67
CA THR A 237 14.13 8.29 28.10
C THR A 237 14.20 8.01 29.59
N GLN A 238 15.38 8.01 30.19
CA GLN A 238 15.53 7.80 31.65
C GLN A 238 14.96 8.96 32.50
N THR A 239 14.57 10.08 31.87
CA THR A 239 14.06 11.30 32.54
C THR A 239 12.73 11.81 31.99
N GLU A 240 12.33 11.41 30.79
CA GLU A 240 11.13 11.90 30.10
C GLU A 240 10.22 10.73 29.70
N TYR A 241 8.91 10.97 29.82
CA TYR A 241 7.86 10.02 29.45
C TYR A 241 6.66 10.77 28.89
N ALA A 242 6.17 10.36 27.72
CA ALA A 242 4.91 10.80 27.13
C ALA A 242 4.28 9.67 26.31
N GLU A 243 2.96 9.65 26.25
CA GLU A 243 2.17 8.68 25.50
C GLU A 243 0.85 9.33 25.03
N HIS A 244 0.23 8.71 24.04
CA HIS A 244 -1.14 9.00 23.62
C HIS A 244 -1.92 7.70 23.41
N GLU A 245 -3.25 7.80 23.52
CA GLU A 245 -4.13 6.71 23.14
C GLU A 245 -4.27 6.66 21.62
N ILE A 246 -4.17 5.47 21.02
CA ILE A 246 -4.28 5.30 19.57
C ILE A 246 -5.74 5.40 19.11
N ALA A 247 -5.96 5.76 17.84
CA ALA A 247 -7.30 5.96 17.28
C ALA A 247 -8.18 4.69 17.28
N GLN A 248 -7.57 3.51 17.24
CA GLN A 248 -8.25 2.21 17.29
C GLN A 248 -8.79 1.85 18.68
N SER A 249 -8.38 2.56 19.72
CA SER A 249 -8.79 2.29 21.10
C SER A 249 -10.23 2.76 21.38
N PRO A 250 -11.03 2.04 22.19
CA PRO A 250 -10.73 0.75 22.81
C PRO A 250 -10.80 -0.41 21.79
N ILE A 251 -9.92 -1.40 21.95
CA ILE A 251 -9.82 -2.54 21.02
C ILE A 251 -10.70 -3.73 21.42
N LEU A 252 -11.07 -3.81 22.69
CA LEU A 252 -11.95 -4.85 23.23
C LEU A 252 -12.89 -4.24 24.27
N GLN A 253 -14.10 -4.77 24.32
CA GLN A 253 -15.13 -4.38 25.29
C GLN A 253 -16.09 -5.56 25.48
N ARG A 254 -16.81 -5.54 26.59
CA ARG A 254 -17.88 -6.52 26.86
C ARG A 254 -18.87 -6.63 25.70
N SER A 255 -19.36 -7.83 25.45
CA SER A 255 -20.31 -8.12 24.36
C SER A 255 -21.78 -8.05 24.77
N PHE A 256 -22.06 -7.80 26.05
CA PHE A 256 -23.40 -7.83 26.67
C PHE A 256 -24.10 -9.20 26.64
N SER A 257 -23.44 -10.26 26.16
CA SER A 257 -23.99 -11.63 26.11
C SER A 257 -22.90 -12.70 26.16
N GLY A 258 -23.26 -13.96 26.43
CA GLY A 258 -22.31 -15.07 26.39
C GLY A 258 -21.18 -15.00 27.44
N TRP A 259 -19.99 -15.48 27.07
CA TRP A 259 -18.86 -15.70 27.97
C TRP A 259 -18.11 -14.41 28.36
N ASN A 260 -18.21 -13.36 27.55
CA ASN A 260 -17.62 -12.03 27.79
C ASN A 260 -18.70 -10.94 27.93
N ALA A 261 -19.84 -11.30 28.52
CA ALA A 261 -21.01 -10.44 28.62
C ALA A 261 -20.79 -9.17 29.46
N THR A 262 -19.96 -9.23 30.50
CA THR A 262 -19.87 -8.16 31.51
C THR A 262 -18.55 -7.41 31.50
N ALA A 263 -17.44 -8.08 31.15
CA ALA A 263 -16.10 -7.50 31.17
C ALA A 263 -15.13 -8.26 30.25
N MET A 264 -14.05 -7.58 29.84
CA MET A 264 -12.85 -8.10 29.16
C MET A 264 -11.68 -7.21 29.55
N HIS A 265 -10.57 -7.78 30.03
CA HIS A 265 -9.49 -6.95 30.59
C HIS A 265 -8.08 -7.36 30.17
N GLN A 266 -7.91 -8.53 29.57
CA GLN A 266 -6.63 -8.98 29.05
C GLN A 266 -6.61 -9.05 27.51
N PHE A 267 -5.48 -8.63 26.94
CA PHE A 267 -5.12 -8.80 25.53
C PHE A 267 -3.63 -9.12 25.37
N ASP A 268 -3.33 -10.26 24.74
CA ASP A 268 -1.95 -10.66 24.42
C ASP A 268 -1.83 -11.14 22.97
N PRO A 269 -1.25 -10.32 22.05
CA PRO A 269 -1.10 -10.66 20.63
C PRO A 269 0.22 -11.39 20.34
N VAL A 270 0.26 -12.30 19.36
CA VAL A 270 1.48 -12.94 18.84
C VAL A 270 1.46 -12.94 17.32
N TRP A 271 2.52 -12.40 16.72
CA TRP A 271 2.75 -12.46 15.28
C TRP A 271 3.31 -13.83 14.88
N THR A 272 2.65 -14.51 13.95
CA THR A 272 3.04 -15.85 13.49
C THR A 272 4.07 -15.84 12.35
N GLY A 273 4.44 -14.67 11.85
CA GLY A 273 5.15 -14.50 10.56
C GLY A 273 4.20 -14.30 9.38
N LEU A 274 2.92 -14.59 9.57
CA LEU A 274 1.87 -14.48 8.56
C LEU A 274 0.73 -13.59 9.05
N ASP A 275 0.18 -13.94 10.22
CA ASP A 275 -0.99 -13.29 10.79
C ASP A 275 -0.82 -13.09 12.30
N TRP A 276 -1.58 -12.17 12.89
CA TRP A 276 -1.67 -12.05 14.35
C TRP A 276 -2.73 -12.98 14.92
N ILE A 277 -2.38 -13.67 15.99
CA ILE A 277 -3.31 -14.37 16.89
C ILE A 277 -3.25 -13.65 18.23
N ALA A 278 -4.40 -13.34 18.81
CA ALA A 278 -4.48 -12.75 20.14
C ALA A 278 -5.26 -13.66 21.09
N VAL A 279 -4.77 -13.77 22.33
CA VAL A 279 -5.55 -14.34 23.42
C VAL A 279 -6.11 -13.21 24.27
N VAL A 280 -7.33 -13.42 24.77
CA VAL A 280 -8.07 -12.46 25.60
C VAL A 280 -8.82 -13.21 26.69
N ASP A 281 -9.34 -12.49 27.68
CA ASP A 281 -10.31 -13.02 28.63
C ASP A 281 -11.66 -12.30 28.56
N GLY A 282 -12.62 -12.82 29.32
CA GLY A 282 -13.93 -12.23 29.45
C GLY A 282 -14.75 -12.87 30.56
N ALA A 283 -15.62 -12.05 31.17
CA ALA A 283 -16.53 -12.45 32.23
C ALA A 283 -17.96 -12.56 31.71
N ASN A 284 -18.64 -13.64 32.08
CA ASN A 284 -20.05 -13.82 31.77
C ASN A 284 -20.95 -13.04 32.75
N SER A 285 -22.27 -13.16 32.61
CA SER A 285 -23.23 -12.47 33.51
C SER A 285 -23.22 -12.95 34.96
N ALA A 286 -22.60 -14.09 35.24
CA ALA A 286 -22.38 -14.61 36.59
C ALA A 286 -21.03 -14.17 37.19
N GLY A 287 -20.22 -13.39 36.47
CA GLY A 287 -18.89 -12.97 36.90
C GLY A 287 -17.83 -14.07 36.82
N VAL A 288 -18.07 -15.13 36.03
CA VAL A 288 -17.08 -16.21 35.82
C VAL A 288 -16.22 -15.85 34.61
N TRP A 289 -14.90 -15.78 34.83
CA TRP A 289 -13.90 -15.52 33.80
C TRP A 289 -13.52 -16.77 33.00
N SER A 290 -13.29 -16.57 31.72
CA SER A 290 -12.84 -17.59 30.78
C SER A 290 -11.99 -16.96 29.67
N ILE A 291 -11.28 -17.79 28.90
CA ILE A 291 -10.28 -17.34 27.92
C ILE A 291 -10.80 -17.57 26.50
N GLY A 292 -10.58 -16.60 25.62
CA GLY A 292 -10.93 -16.67 24.20
C GLY A 292 -9.75 -16.36 23.28
N ILE A 293 -9.87 -16.76 22.01
CA ILE A 293 -8.92 -16.49 20.94
C ILE A 293 -9.55 -15.57 19.89
N TYR A 294 -8.79 -14.58 19.47
CA TYR A 294 -9.14 -13.60 18.45
C TYR A 294 -8.08 -13.61 17.34
N ASN A 295 -8.50 -13.20 16.15
CA ASN A 295 -7.62 -13.00 15.00
C ASN A 295 -7.62 -11.53 14.64
N VAL A 296 -6.50 -11.05 14.12
CA VAL A 296 -6.44 -9.74 13.47
C VAL A 296 -6.46 -10.01 11.97
N LEU A 297 -7.57 -9.69 11.33
CA LEU A 297 -7.73 -9.94 9.90
C LEU A 297 -6.75 -9.06 9.14
N ARG A 298 -6.03 -9.65 8.18
CA ARG A 298 -5.17 -8.87 7.29
C ARG A 298 -6.00 -7.77 6.62
N PRO A 299 -5.47 -6.54 6.54
CA PRO A 299 -5.98 -5.55 5.61
C PRO A 299 -5.97 -6.16 4.21
N SER A 300 -7.15 -6.27 3.61
CA SER A 300 -7.30 -6.74 2.24
C SER A 300 -7.01 -5.57 1.30
N ALA A 301 -5.82 -5.56 0.69
CA ALA A 301 -5.51 -4.56 -0.31
C ALA A 301 -6.43 -4.71 -1.53
N PRO A 302 -6.76 -3.59 -2.21
CA PRO A 302 -7.46 -3.65 -3.48
C PRO A 302 -6.57 -4.29 -4.54
N ASN A 303 -7.20 -4.78 -5.61
CA ASN A 303 -6.53 -5.31 -6.80
C ASN A 303 -7.03 -4.56 -8.03
N GLY A 304 -6.10 -3.92 -8.74
CA GLY A 304 -6.35 -3.23 -10.00
C GLY A 304 -5.93 -4.04 -11.22
N VAL A 305 -6.73 -3.99 -12.28
CA VAL A 305 -6.45 -4.67 -13.55
C VAL A 305 -6.49 -3.65 -14.68
N ILE A 306 -5.53 -3.75 -15.60
CA ILE A 306 -5.57 -3.03 -16.88
C ILE A 306 -6.36 -3.88 -17.87
N ASP A 307 -7.58 -3.45 -18.18
CA ASP A 307 -8.47 -4.12 -19.14
C ASP A 307 -8.04 -3.79 -20.58
N LEU A 308 -7.69 -2.53 -20.82
CA LEU A 308 -7.13 -2.07 -22.08
C LEU A 308 -5.87 -1.23 -21.88
N PRO A 309 -4.82 -1.43 -22.70
CA PRO A 309 -4.69 -2.52 -23.68
C PRO A 309 -4.52 -3.89 -23.00
N ALA A 310 -5.03 -4.95 -23.63
CA ALA A 310 -5.00 -6.30 -23.05
C ALA A 310 -3.58 -6.89 -22.93
N ALA A 311 -2.61 -6.35 -23.69
CA ALA A 311 -1.22 -6.77 -23.68
C ALA A 311 -0.31 -5.56 -23.97
N ASP A 312 1.00 -5.77 -23.81
CA ASP A 312 2.01 -4.81 -24.22
C ASP A 312 1.90 -4.50 -25.72
N LEU A 313 2.16 -3.25 -26.10
CA LEU A 313 1.98 -2.77 -27.46
C LEU A 313 3.27 -2.20 -28.03
N THR A 314 3.42 -2.32 -29.35
CA THR A 314 4.38 -1.53 -30.13
C THR A 314 3.61 -0.66 -31.10
N ILE A 315 3.82 0.64 -31.02
CA ILE A 315 3.14 1.67 -31.82
C ILE A 315 4.18 2.62 -32.43
N THR A 316 3.74 3.53 -33.29
CA THR A 316 4.58 4.61 -33.84
C THR A 316 4.29 5.90 -33.09
N ALA A 317 5.27 6.80 -33.00
CA ALA A 317 5.05 8.12 -32.44
C ALA A 317 3.88 8.84 -33.15
N GLY A 318 2.93 9.35 -32.38
CA GLY A 318 1.68 9.96 -32.85
C GLY A 318 0.44 9.07 -32.69
N ASP A 319 0.60 7.77 -32.48
CA ASP A 319 -0.52 6.84 -32.26
C ASP A 319 -1.18 7.06 -30.88
N THR A 320 -2.45 6.63 -30.77
CA THR A 320 -3.19 6.59 -29.50
C THR A 320 -3.38 5.16 -28.99
N VAL A 321 -3.40 5.01 -27.67
CA VAL A 321 -3.72 3.76 -26.98
C VAL A 321 -4.91 4.01 -26.07
N ASN A 322 -5.93 3.15 -26.12
CA ASN A 322 -7.07 3.22 -25.21
C ASN A 322 -6.72 2.57 -23.87
N PHE A 323 -6.89 3.29 -22.77
CA PHE A 323 -6.71 2.79 -21.42
C PHE A 323 -8.04 2.71 -20.68
N ALA A 324 -8.30 1.51 -20.15
CA ALA A 324 -9.43 1.20 -19.30
C ALA A 324 -8.96 0.26 -18.20
N GLY A 325 -9.50 0.44 -17.01
CA GLY A 325 -9.13 -0.33 -15.83
C GLY A 325 -10.36 -0.80 -15.06
N SER A 326 -10.16 -1.83 -14.26
CA SER A 326 -11.15 -2.29 -13.29
C SER A 326 -10.49 -2.59 -11.96
N ALA A 327 -11.27 -2.54 -10.88
CA ALA A 327 -10.75 -2.77 -9.55
C ALA A 327 -11.73 -3.52 -8.65
N SER A 328 -11.17 -4.26 -7.69
CA SER A 328 -11.94 -4.95 -6.65
C SER A 328 -11.23 -4.84 -5.31
N ASP A 329 -11.98 -4.80 -4.22
CA ASP A 329 -11.46 -4.83 -2.86
C ASP A 329 -12.13 -5.96 -2.07
N PRO A 330 -11.39 -7.01 -1.66
CA PRO A 330 -11.95 -8.13 -0.89
C PRO A 330 -12.51 -7.73 0.48
N GLY A 331 -12.06 -6.62 1.04
CA GLY A 331 -12.53 -6.06 2.31
C GLY A 331 -13.70 -5.11 2.16
N ASN A 332 -14.16 -4.88 0.92
CA ASN A 332 -15.29 -4.02 0.63
C ASN A 332 -15.07 -2.56 1.10
N ASN A 333 -13.80 -2.10 1.06
CA ASN A 333 -13.36 -0.78 1.52
C ASN A 333 -13.52 0.30 0.43
N PHE A 334 -14.76 0.70 0.16
CA PHE A 334 -15.11 1.69 -0.86
C PHE A 334 -15.25 3.13 -0.30
N PRO A 335 -15.07 4.19 -1.12
CA PRO A 335 -14.77 4.19 -2.55
C PRO A 335 -13.30 3.91 -2.87
N LEU A 336 -13.04 3.35 -4.06
CA LEU A 336 -11.69 3.18 -4.59
C LEU A 336 -11.23 4.47 -5.29
N SER A 337 -9.92 4.70 -5.25
CA SER A 337 -9.24 5.77 -5.97
C SER A 337 -8.23 5.19 -6.96
N TYR A 338 -8.02 5.90 -8.07
CA TYR A 338 -7.30 5.40 -9.23
C TYR A 338 -6.13 6.34 -9.57
N LEU A 339 -5.00 5.77 -9.99
CA LEU A 339 -3.86 6.52 -10.50
C LEU A 339 -3.22 5.78 -11.68
N TRP A 340 -3.25 6.42 -12.84
CA TRP A 340 -2.52 6.03 -14.04
C TRP A 340 -1.27 6.86 -14.19
N GLN A 341 -0.13 6.19 -14.38
CA GLN A 341 1.15 6.83 -14.67
C GLN A 341 1.67 6.30 -16.01
N PHE A 342 1.88 7.17 -16.99
CA PHE A 342 2.17 6.76 -18.38
C PHE A 342 3.67 6.58 -18.68
N GLY A 343 4.50 6.44 -17.65
CA GLY A 343 5.94 6.26 -17.76
C GLY A 343 6.72 7.56 -17.92
N ALA A 344 7.87 7.63 -17.25
CA ALA A 344 8.74 8.81 -17.30
C ALA A 344 9.24 9.09 -18.73
N GLY A 345 9.26 10.36 -19.12
CA GLY A 345 9.72 10.80 -20.44
C GLY A 345 8.67 10.71 -21.55
N SER A 346 7.48 10.14 -21.29
CA SER A 346 6.39 10.10 -22.29
C SER A 346 5.81 11.49 -22.59
N GLY A 347 5.91 12.42 -21.63
CA GLY A 347 5.30 13.75 -21.70
C GLY A 347 3.79 13.77 -21.41
N ILE A 348 3.22 12.64 -20.98
CA ILE A 348 1.80 12.49 -20.68
C ILE A 348 1.59 12.66 -19.16
N PRO A 349 0.64 13.52 -18.71
CA PRO A 349 0.34 13.69 -17.29
C PRO A 349 -0.39 12.47 -16.71
N ASP A 350 -0.27 12.29 -15.39
CA ASP A 350 -1.01 11.26 -14.66
C ASP A 350 -2.54 11.47 -14.77
N ALA A 351 -3.31 10.38 -14.72
CA ALA A 351 -4.77 10.42 -14.74
C ALA A 351 -5.36 9.73 -13.49
N THR A 352 -6.42 10.30 -12.92
CA THR A 352 -7.03 9.81 -11.66
C THR A 352 -8.44 9.26 -11.85
N VAL A 353 -8.83 9.00 -13.10
CA VAL A 353 -10.09 8.34 -13.45
C VAL A 353 -9.84 6.86 -13.71
N GLU A 354 -10.85 6.01 -13.48
CA GLU A 354 -10.76 4.56 -13.75
C GLU A 354 -10.42 4.27 -15.21
N ASP A 355 -11.13 4.95 -16.13
CA ASP A 355 -10.96 4.83 -17.59
C ASP A 355 -10.47 6.16 -18.21
N PRO A 356 -9.15 6.35 -18.41
CA PRO A 356 -8.62 7.54 -19.09
C PRO A 356 -9.05 7.67 -20.56
N GLY A 357 -9.40 6.56 -21.21
CA GLY A 357 -9.73 6.54 -22.63
C GLY A 357 -8.49 6.59 -23.53
N LEU A 358 -8.60 7.26 -24.69
CA LEU A 358 -7.53 7.37 -25.68
C LEU A 358 -6.43 8.33 -25.22
N VAL A 359 -5.20 7.83 -25.16
CA VAL A 359 -3.99 8.58 -24.79
C VAL A 359 -2.98 8.53 -25.93
N GLN A 360 -2.50 9.70 -26.38
CA GLN A 360 -1.56 9.81 -27.50
C GLN A 360 -0.10 9.78 -27.05
N PHE A 361 0.73 8.96 -27.70
CA PHE A 361 2.17 8.87 -27.43
C PHE A 361 2.97 9.54 -28.55
N ASN A 362 3.48 10.74 -28.28
CA ASN A 362 4.22 11.53 -29.28
C ASN A 362 5.74 11.33 -29.22
N GLN A 363 6.27 10.82 -28.10
CA GLN A 363 7.70 10.64 -27.90
C GLN A 363 8.10 9.18 -28.16
N PRO A 364 9.07 8.90 -29.05
CA PRO A 364 9.65 7.57 -29.15
C PRO A 364 10.30 7.14 -27.83
N GLY A 365 10.15 5.87 -27.48
CA GLY A 365 10.67 5.34 -26.22
C GLY A 365 10.01 4.03 -25.80
N VAL A 366 10.41 3.52 -24.64
CA VAL A 366 9.74 2.40 -23.99
C VAL A 366 9.17 2.93 -22.68
N PHE A 367 7.84 2.89 -22.56
CA PHE A 367 7.13 3.42 -21.40
C PHE A 367 6.44 2.30 -20.65
N THR A 368 6.70 2.20 -19.35
CA THR A 368 5.93 1.34 -18.45
C THR A 368 4.77 2.16 -17.91
N VAL A 369 3.57 1.87 -18.40
CA VAL A 369 2.31 2.40 -17.88
C VAL A 369 1.93 1.61 -16.65
N ARG A 370 1.58 2.29 -15.56
CA ARG A 370 1.17 1.69 -14.28
C ARG A 370 -0.23 2.14 -13.90
N PHE A 371 -1.06 1.21 -13.45
CA PHE A 371 -2.38 1.46 -12.87
C PHE A 371 -2.39 1.05 -11.41
N THR A 372 -2.50 2.02 -10.51
CA THR A 372 -2.54 1.82 -9.06
C THR A 372 -3.94 2.12 -8.54
N VAL A 373 -4.47 1.20 -7.75
CA VAL A 373 -5.74 1.37 -7.03
C VAL A 373 -5.46 1.54 -5.54
N THR A 374 -6.16 2.45 -4.88
CA THR A 374 -6.07 2.64 -3.43
C THR A 374 -7.47 2.66 -2.83
N ASP A 375 -7.66 1.92 -1.74
CA ASP A 375 -8.95 1.81 -1.06
C ASP A 375 -9.27 3.01 -0.15
N ALA A 376 -10.46 3.02 0.44
CA ALA A 376 -10.89 4.10 1.34
C ALA A 376 -10.08 4.19 2.65
N THR A 377 -9.32 3.14 3.00
CA THR A 377 -8.42 3.11 4.16
C THR A 377 -7.03 3.64 3.85
N GLY A 378 -6.75 3.93 2.57
CA GLY A 378 -5.46 4.40 2.09
C GLY A 378 -4.49 3.27 1.72
N LEU A 379 -4.94 2.02 1.68
CA LEU A 379 -4.12 0.87 1.29
C LEU A 379 -4.13 0.73 -0.24
N SER A 380 -2.95 0.74 -0.84
CA SER A 380 -2.78 0.57 -2.29
C SER A 380 -2.61 -0.90 -2.68
N ASP A 381 -2.97 -1.21 -3.92
CA ASP A 381 -2.62 -2.47 -4.59
C ASP A 381 -1.10 -2.72 -4.45
N PRO A 382 -0.69 -3.82 -3.79
CA PRO A 382 0.73 -4.12 -3.57
C PRO A 382 1.45 -4.52 -4.86
N THR A 383 0.71 -4.88 -5.90
CA THR A 383 1.21 -5.30 -7.21
C THR A 383 0.48 -4.57 -8.34
N PRO A 384 0.60 -3.23 -8.45
CA PRO A 384 -0.12 -2.45 -9.46
C PRO A 384 0.09 -3.01 -10.85
N ALA A 385 -1.00 -3.18 -11.61
CA ALA A 385 -0.93 -3.69 -12.97
C ALA A 385 -0.11 -2.75 -13.87
N THR A 386 0.68 -3.35 -14.78
CA THR A 386 1.51 -2.59 -15.73
C THR A 386 1.33 -3.03 -17.18
N ARG A 387 1.61 -2.13 -18.11
CA ARG A 387 1.76 -2.39 -19.55
C ARG A 387 3.01 -1.70 -20.10
N THR A 388 3.72 -2.37 -20.99
CA THR A 388 4.82 -1.78 -21.75
C THR A 388 4.30 -1.26 -23.08
N ILE A 389 4.52 0.02 -23.34
CA ILE A 389 4.24 0.66 -24.63
C ILE A 389 5.57 1.03 -25.27
N ILE A 390 5.90 0.35 -26.37
CA ILE A 390 7.09 0.65 -27.18
C ILE A 390 6.66 1.58 -28.31
N VAL A 391 7.18 2.81 -28.31
CA VAL A 391 6.88 3.83 -29.30
C VAL A 391 8.09 3.97 -30.22
N ARG A 392 7.94 3.56 -31.48
CA ARG A 392 9.00 3.64 -32.50
C ARG A 392 9.08 5.06 -33.07
N SER A 393 10.30 5.47 -33.41
CA SER A 393 10.53 6.62 -34.28
C SER A 393 9.94 6.36 -35.68
N GLY A 394 9.45 7.40 -36.36
CA GLY A 394 9.06 7.29 -37.77
C GLY A 394 10.23 6.89 -38.68
N SER A 395 9.94 6.29 -39.85
CA SER A 395 10.96 5.96 -40.87
C SER A 395 11.68 7.21 -41.39
N PRO A 396 12.87 7.07 -42.01
CA PRO A 396 13.58 8.19 -42.62
C PRO A 396 12.77 8.85 -43.74
N LEU A 397 13.14 10.09 -44.09
CA LEU A 397 12.58 10.78 -45.24
C LEU A 397 13.00 10.08 -46.54
N ILE A 398 12.03 9.85 -47.42
CA ILE A 398 12.28 9.44 -48.80
C ILE A 398 12.94 10.61 -49.53
N PRO A 399 14.13 10.44 -50.13
CA PRO A 399 14.84 11.53 -50.79
C PRO A 399 14.04 12.15 -51.94
N GLN A 400 13.87 13.48 -51.93
CA GLN A 400 13.16 14.23 -52.97
C GLN A 400 13.89 14.27 -54.33
N GLY A 401 15.17 13.90 -54.40
CA GLY A 401 15.98 14.01 -55.63
C GLY A 401 15.47 13.21 -56.83
N GLY A 402 14.57 12.24 -56.63
CA GLY A 402 13.90 11.49 -57.69
C GLY A 402 12.45 11.90 -57.96
N TRP A 403 11.93 12.91 -57.26
CA TRP A 403 10.52 13.25 -57.30
C TRP A 403 10.15 14.06 -58.54
N SER A 404 8.92 13.89 -59.02
CA SER A 404 8.39 14.71 -60.12
C SER A 404 6.89 14.98 -59.95
N LEU A 405 6.46 16.16 -60.39
CA LEU A 405 5.05 16.53 -60.41
C LEU A 405 4.34 15.73 -61.52
N THR A 406 3.27 15.01 -61.15
CA THR A 406 2.43 14.31 -62.14
C THR A 406 1.12 15.02 -62.41
N TYR A 407 0.60 15.78 -61.44
CA TYR A 407 -0.62 16.57 -61.58
C TYR A 407 -0.72 17.64 -60.48
N VAL A 408 -1.28 18.80 -60.82
CA VAL A 408 -1.80 19.77 -59.85
C VAL A 408 -3.08 20.37 -60.43
N ASP A 409 -4.10 20.61 -59.60
CA ASP A 409 -5.36 21.20 -60.05
C ASP A 409 -5.27 22.73 -60.25
N SER A 410 -4.47 23.41 -59.42
CA SER A 410 -4.29 24.85 -59.44
C SER A 410 -2.90 25.28 -58.96
N GLN A 411 -2.34 26.32 -59.58
CA GLN A 411 -1.10 26.96 -59.15
C GLN A 411 -1.10 28.43 -59.55
N GLU A 412 -0.51 29.28 -58.71
CA GLU A 412 -0.26 30.69 -59.00
C GLU A 412 1.06 30.85 -59.75
N THR A 413 1.05 31.57 -60.87
CA THR A 413 2.25 31.81 -61.69
C THR A 413 2.32 33.24 -62.24
N LEU A 414 1.35 34.09 -61.93
CA LEU A 414 1.27 35.48 -62.38
C LEU A 414 1.59 36.46 -61.25
N GLY A 415 0.97 36.26 -60.08
CA GLY A 415 1.14 37.10 -58.90
C GLY A 415 2.42 36.82 -58.12
N GLU A 416 2.89 35.57 -58.15
CA GLU A 416 4.11 35.10 -57.51
C GLU A 416 4.62 33.79 -58.14
N ASP A 417 5.77 33.30 -57.69
CA ASP A 417 6.24 31.95 -58.02
C ASP A 417 5.59 30.91 -57.08
N GLY A 418 4.31 30.62 -57.32
CA GLY A 418 3.49 29.68 -56.55
C GLY A 418 3.39 28.29 -57.18
N ARG A 419 4.39 27.86 -57.98
CA ARG A 419 4.35 26.60 -58.74
C ARG A 419 4.31 25.38 -57.83
N ALA A 420 3.58 24.34 -58.23
CA ALA A 420 3.41 23.13 -57.42
C ALA A 420 4.71 22.38 -57.10
N VAL A 421 5.72 22.47 -57.98
CA VAL A 421 7.05 21.87 -57.77
C VAL A 421 7.79 22.45 -56.57
N ASN A 422 7.44 23.67 -56.17
CA ASN A 422 8.03 24.34 -55.00
C ASN A 422 7.61 23.67 -53.69
N ALA A 423 6.57 22.82 -53.69
CA ALA A 423 6.16 22.09 -52.50
C ALA A 423 7.06 20.89 -52.17
N PHE A 424 8.08 20.57 -52.98
CA PHE A 424 8.98 19.44 -52.74
C PHE A 424 10.35 19.67 -53.38
N ASP A 425 10.84 20.91 -53.32
CA ASP A 425 12.14 21.32 -53.86
C ASP A 425 13.24 21.33 -52.79
N GLY A 426 12.89 21.03 -51.54
CA GLY A 426 13.79 20.99 -50.39
C GLY A 426 14.00 22.36 -49.74
N SER A 427 13.19 23.36 -50.08
CA SER A 427 13.33 24.75 -49.62
C SER A 427 12.06 25.25 -48.93
N ALA A 428 12.15 25.51 -47.63
CA ALA A 428 11.06 26.13 -46.86
C ALA A 428 10.77 27.60 -47.24
N ALA A 429 11.57 28.21 -48.13
CA ALA A 429 11.43 29.60 -48.56
C ALA A 429 10.58 29.78 -49.82
N THR A 430 10.37 28.70 -50.57
CA THR A 430 9.53 28.63 -51.77
C THR A 430 8.19 28.01 -51.39
N ILE A 431 7.13 28.29 -52.16
CA ILE A 431 5.79 27.75 -51.88
C ILE A 431 5.10 27.29 -53.16
N TRP A 432 4.34 26.20 -53.06
CA TRP A 432 3.15 26.03 -53.88
C TRP A 432 2.05 26.92 -53.33
N HIS A 433 1.35 27.64 -54.20
CA HIS A 433 0.15 28.39 -53.87
C HIS A 433 -0.88 28.16 -54.97
N THR A 434 -2.12 27.85 -54.63
CA THR A 434 -3.20 27.76 -55.63
C THR A 434 -3.54 29.13 -56.20
N GLN A 435 -4.06 29.20 -57.41
CA GLN A 435 -4.24 30.47 -58.10
C GLN A 435 -5.08 31.46 -57.27
N TRP A 436 -4.60 32.70 -57.15
CA TRP A 436 -5.32 33.80 -56.51
C TRP A 436 -5.35 35.08 -57.38
N MET A 437 -4.41 35.23 -58.31
CA MET A 437 -4.38 36.31 -59.28
C MET A 437 -5.09 35.89 -60.59
N ASN A 438 -6.10 36.67 -60.98
CA ASN A 438 -6.95 36.42 -62.16
C ASN A 438 -7.73 35.10 -62.14
N GLY A 439 -7.86 34.46 -60.99
CA GLY A 439 -8.64 33.26 -60.73
C GLY A 439 -8.57 32.91 -59.25
N SER A 440 -9.56 32.18 -58.75
CA SER A 440 -9.57 31.69 -57.36
C SER A 440 -10.44 30.43 -57.28
N PRO A 441 -10.00 29.30 -57.89
CA PRO A 441 -10.79 28.07 -57.89
C PRO A 441 -11.07 27.61 -56.46
N PRO A 442 -12.28 27.11 -56.14
CA PRO A 442 -12.59 26.63 -54.81
C PRO A 442 -11.96 25.25 -54.52
N PRO A 443 -11.75 24.89 -53.24
CA PRO A 443 -11.31 23.55 -52.85
C PRO A 443 -12.37 22.48 -53.20
N PRO A 444 -11.99 21.19 -53.27
CA PRO A 444 -10.70 20.64 -52.85
C PRO A 444 -9.57 20.88 -53.85
N HIS A 445 -8.39 21.21 -53.33
CA HIS A 445 -7.15 21.30 -54.11
C HIS A 445 -6.32 20.04 -53.99
N GLU A 446 -5.54 19.72 -55.03
CA GLU A 446 -4.83 18.45 -55.11
C GLU A 446 -3.49 18.57 -55.82
N ILE A 447 -2.47 17.96 -55.22
CA ILE A 447 -1.15 17.76 -55.81
C ILE A 447 -0.84 16.26 -55.85
N ARG A 448 -0.30 15.78 -56.98
CA ARG A 448 0.16 14.40 -57.18
C ARG A 448 1.63 14.36 -57.54
N ILE A 449 2.38 13.53 -56.83
CA ILE A 449 3.84 13.45 -56.95
C ILE A 449 4.24 11.99 -57.20
N ASP A 450 5.09 11.76 -58.19
CA ASP A 450 5.85 10.52 -58.37
C ASP A 450 7.11 10.61 -57.51
N LEU A 451 7.34 9.65 -56.61
CA LEU A 451 8.50 9.62 -55.72
C LEU A 451 9.78 9.10 -56.40
N GLY A 452 9.70 8.69 -57.68
CA GLY A 452 10.82 8.18 -58.47
C GLY A 452 11.17 6.71 -58.22
N GLY A 453 10.53 6.08 -57.23
CA GLY A 453 10.72 4.69 -56.84
C GLY A 453 9.53 4.16 -56.04
N SER A 454 9.47 2.84 -55.86
CA SER A 454 8.47 2.23 -54.97
C SER A 454 9.06 2.10 -53.57
N TYR A 455 8.31 2.52 -52.55
CA TYR A 455 8.72 2.54 -51.15
C TYR A 455 7.64 1.92 -50.27
N SER A 456 8.02 1.45 -49.09
CA SER A 456 7.10 1.16 -47.99
C SER A 456 6.87 2.44 -47.19
N ILE A 457 5.84 3.21 -47.58
CA ILE A 457 5.55 4.55 -47.06
C ILE A 457 4.74 4.44 -45.77
N ASP A 458 5.18 5.08 -44.70
CA ASP A 458 4.52 5.02 -43.38
C ASP A 458 4.17 6.40 -42.79
N GLY A 459 4.36 7.46 -43.55
CA GLY A 459 3.98 8.80 -43.13
C GLY A 459 4.30 9.90 -44.14
N PHE A 460 3.83 11.10 -43.84
CA PHE A 460 4.14 12.31 -44.58
C PHE A 460 4.26 13.52 -43.64
N ARG A 461 4.89 14.57 -44.16
CA ARG A 461 5.03 15.86 -43.48
C ARG A 461 4.52 16.97 -44.39
N TYR A 462 3.87 17.95 -43.77
CA TYR A 462 3.36 19.15 -44.42
C TYR A 462 3.87 20.38 -43.68
N LEU A 463 4.59 21.24 -44.38
CA LEU A 463 5.03 22.53 -43.88
C LEU A 463 4.19 23.64 -44.53
N PRO A 464 3.39 24.39 -43.75
CA PRO A 464 2.72 25.60 -44.24
C PRO A 464 3.73 26.66 -44.71
N ARG A 465 3.26 27.68 -45.45
CA ARG A 465 4.10 28.83 -45.84
C ARG A 465 4.84 29.45 -44.64
N GLN A 466 6.10 29.86 -44.83
CA GLN A 466 6.98 30.38 -43.77
C GLN A 466 7.32 31.87 -43.91
N ASP A 467 6.66 32.56 -44.83
CA ASP A 467 6.89 33.97 -45.18
C ASP A 467 6.08 34.96 -44.32
N GLY A 468 5.49 34.49 -43.21
CA GLY A 468 4.67 35.29 -42.29
C GLY A 468 3.18 35.33 -42.64
N GLY A 469 2.75 34.78 -43.79
CA GLY A 469 1.35 34.55 -44.12
C GLY A 469 0.79 33.29 -43.47
N VAL A 470 -0.54 33.20 -43.35
CA VAL A 470 -1.25 31.98 -42.87
C VAL A 470 -2.32 31.48 -43.84
N ASN A 471 -2.70 32.30 -44.82
CA ASN A 471 -3.68 31.94 -45.84
C ASN A 471 -3.18 30.76 -46.68
N GLY A 472 -4.12 29.86 -46.96
CA GLY A 472 -3.84 28.63 -47.70
C GLY A 472 -3.31 27.49 -46.83
N THR A 473 -3.13 27.68 -45.52
CA THR A 473 -2.77 26.55 -44.65
C THR A 473 -3.90 25.52 -44.65
N ILE A 474 -3.56 24.27 -44.97
CA ILE A 474 -4.54 23.17 -45.07
C ILE A 474 -5.16 22.92 -43.69
N ALA A 475 -6.48 22.85 -43.61
CA ALA A 475 -7.21 22.40 -42.44
C ALA A 475 -7.56 20.92 -42.58
N ASP A 476 -8.63 20.58 -43.31
CA ASP A 476 -9.04 19.19 -43.52
C ASP A 476 -8.33 18.62 -44.76
N TYR A 477 -7.83 17.38 -44.66
CA TYR A 477 -7.04 16.75 -45.73
C TYR A 477 -7.37 15.26 -45.91
N GLU A 478 -7.02 14.76 -47.09
CA GLU A 478 -6.92 13.33 -47.39
C GLU A 478 -5.57 13.06 -48.06
N PHE A 479 -4.91 11.96 -47.66
CA PHE A 479 -3.67 11.51 -48.25
C PHE A 479 -3.85 10.12 -48.87
N TYR A 480 -3.36 9.94 -50.09
CA TYR A 480 -3.48 8.70 -50.85
C TYR A 480 -2.12 8.25 -51.37
N ILE A 481 -1.98 6.95 -51.53
CA ILE A 481 -0.80 6.30 -52.10
C ILE A 481 -1.26 5.39 -53.24
N SER A 482 -0.50 5.37 -54.33
CA SER A 482 -0.76 4.51 -55.49
C SER A 482 0.54 3.88 -55.98
N THR A 483 0.43 2.66 -56.53
CA THR A 483 1.53 1.97 -57.20
C THR A 483 1.65 2.36 -58.68
N ASP A 484 0.59 2.85 -59.31
CA ASP A 484 0.52 3.13 -60.75
C ASP A 484 0.17 4.60 -61.10
N GLY A 485 -0.19 5.42 -60.10
CA GLY A 485 -0.53 6.84 -60.27
C GLY A 485 -1.92 7.07 -60.85
N VAL A 486 -2.68 6.01 -61.11
CA VAL A 486 -4.02 6.03 -61.73
C VAL A 486 -5.08 5.53 -60.75
N ASN A 487 -4.82 4.42 -60.08
CA ASN A 487 -5.71 3.78 -59.13
C ASN A 487 -5.29 4.14 -57.69
N TRP A 488 -6.10 4.94 -57.01
CA TRP A 488 -5.76 5.52 -55.70
C TRP A 488 -6.48 4.87 -54.50
N GLY A 489 -7.57 4.12 -54.75
CA GLY A 489 -8.36 3.53 -53.67
C GLY A 489 -8.94 4.57 -52.69
N LEU A 490 -9.08 4.15 -51.43
CA LEU A 490 -9.45 5.01 -50.30
C LEU A 490 -8.22 5.78 -49.78
N PRO A 491 -8.41 6.93 -49.11
CA PRO A 491 -7.29 7.60 -48.47
C PRO A 491 -6.65 6.70 -47.41
N VAL A 492 -5.32 6.66 -47.38
CA VAL A 492 -4.56 5.91 -46.36
C VAL A 492 -4.64 6.59 -44.99
N VAL A 493 -4.87 7.91 -44.98
CA VAL A 493 -5.18 8.70 -43.80
C VAL A 493 -5.94 9.97 -44.21
N SER A 494 -6.83 10.44 -43.36
CA SER A 494 -7.46 11.75 -43.46
C SER A 494 -7.55 12.39 -42.07
N GLY A 495 -7.67 13.70 -42.01
CA GLY A 495 -7.72 14.39 -40.73
C GLY A 495 -7.80 15.90 -40.86
N ARG A 496 -7.58 16.58 -39.72
CA ARG A 496 -7.55 18.03 -39.62
C ARG A 496 -6.23 18.49 -39.01
N PHE A 497 -5.52 19.39 -39.66
CA PHE A 497 -4.31 19.99 -39.11
C PHE A 497 -4.63 21.13 -38.13
N ALA A 498 -3.74 21.29 -37.14
CA ALA A 498 -3.78 22.43 -36.24
C ALA A 498 -3.51 23.75 -37.00
N SER A 499 -4.24 24.81 -36.63
CA SER A 499 -4.12 26.15 -37.24
C SER A 499 -2.87 26.90 -36.74
N ASN A 500 -1.70 26.49 -37.23
CA ASN A 500 -0.42 27.13 -36.95
C ASN A 500 0.59 26.85 -38.09
N THR A 501 1.75 27.52 -38.05
CA THR A 501 2.80 27.43 -39.08
C THR A 501 3.82 26.31 -38.84
N SER A 502 3.73 25.57 -37.73
CA SER A 502 4.66 24.47 -37.44
C SER A 502 4.53 23.34 -38.46
N GLN A 503 5.61 22.60 -38.71
CA GLN A 503 5.55 21.37 -39.51
C GLN A 503 4.53 20.40 -38.91
N LYS A 504 3.70 19.82 -39.76
CA LYS A 504 2.77 18.76 -39.41
C LYS A 504 3.37 17.43 -39.83
N GLU A 505 3.29 16.43 -38.96
CA GLU A 505 3.71 15.06 -39.26
C GLU A 505 2.53 14.13 -39.06
N VAL A 506 2.33 13.21 -40.00
CA VAL A 506 1.23 12.24 -39.97
C VAL A 506 1.81 10.89 -40.32
N TYR A 507 1.59 9.92 -39.44
CA TYR A 507 2.01 8.54 -39.63
C TYR A 507 0.79 7.64 -39.85
N PHE A 508 0.99 6.53 -40.56
CA PHE A 508 -0.04 5.52 -40.82
C PHE A 508 0.61 4.14 -41.04
N PRO A 509 -0.15 3.04 -40.92
CA PRO A 509 0.38 1.71 -41.24
C PRO A 509 1.01 1.68 -42.63
N ALA A 510 2.21 1.11 -42.75
CA ALA A 510 2.99 1.22 -43.97
C ALA A 510 2.26 0.66 -45.22
N VAL A 511 2.23 1.45 -46.28
CA VAL A 511 1.63 1.11 -47.58
C VAL A 511 2.69 1.16 -48.67
N THR A 512 2.79 0.11 -49.46
CA THR A 512 3.70 0.09 -50.62
C THR A 512 3.14 0.95 -51.75
N GLY A 513 3.92 1.91 -52.24
CA GLY A 513 3.55 2.73 -53.38
C GLY A 513 4.69 3.58 -53.92
N ARG A 514 4.42 4.22 -55.06
CA ARG A 514 5.34 5.10 -55.78
C ARG A 514 4.80 6.52 -55.94
N TYR A 515 3.49 6.66 -56.01
CA TYR A 515 2.82 7.93 -56.22
C TYR A 515 2.07 8.33 -54.95
N ILE A 516 2.13 9.61 -54.61
CA ILE A 516 1.32 10.18 -53.53
C ILE A 516 0.35 11.23 -54.06
N ARG A 517 -0.73 11.43 -53.33
CA ARG A 517 -1.72 12.47 -53.61
C ARG A 517 -2.21 13.06 -52.32
N LEU A 518 -1.98 14.36 -52.15
CA LEU A 518 -2.50 15.14 -51.04
C LEU A 518 -3.67 15.98 -51.55
N ARG A 519 -4.85 15.78 -50.95
CA ARG A 519 -6.04 16.60 -51.20
C ARG A 519 -6.28 17.51 -50.01
N ALA A 520 -6.21 18.82 -50.23
CA ALA A 520 -6.63 19.83 -49.28
C ALA A 520 -8.14 20.06 -49.44
N LEU A 521 -8.93 19.61 -48.46
CA LEU A 521 -10.39 19.72 -48.50
C LEU A 521 -10.88 21.10 -48.02
N SER A 522 -10.14 21.73 -47.11
CA SER A 522 -10.45 23.06 -46.58
C SER A 522 -9.20 23.82 -46.13
N GLU A 523 -9.32 25.13 -45.98
CA GLU A 523 -8.29 26.03 -45.45
C GLU A 523 -8.65 26.48 -44.03
N ILE A 524 -7.65 26.76 -43.19
CA ILE A 524 -7.83 27.08 -41.76
C ILE A 524 -8.74 28.29 -41.47
N ASN A 525 -8.88 29.23 -42.40
CA ASN A 525 -9.75 30.41 -42.32
C ASN A 525 -10.96 30.31 -43.28
N GLY A 526 -11.20 29.15 -43.90
CA GLY A 526 -12.30 28.91 -44.84
C GLY A 526 -12.13 29.57 -46.21
N ASN A 527 -10.95 30.05 -46.55
CA ASN A 527 -10.65 30.67 -47.85
C ASN A 527 -10.41 29.62 -48.94
N PRO A 528 -10.49 29.99 -50.24
CA PRO A 528 -10.38 29.05 -51.34
C PRO A 528 -8.92 28.73 -51.73
N TRP A 529 -7.95 28.89 -50.83
CA TRP A 529 -6.54 28.76 -51.18
C TRP A 529 -5.89 27.55 -50.52
N THR A 530 -4.83 27.05 -51.13
CA THR A 530 -3.94 26.07 -50.51
C THR A 530 -2.50 26.48 -50.75
N THR A 531 -1.69 26.39 -49.71
CA THR A 531 -0.24 26.63 -49.76
C THR A 531 0.51 25.49 -49.12
N ALA A 532 1.69 25.19 -49.66
CA ALA A 532 2.66 24.30 -49.04
C ALA A 532 4.07 24.82 -49.31
N ALA A 533 4.84 25.05 -48.25
CA ALA A 533 6.27 25.29 -48.39
C ALA A 533 6.99 23.99 -48.70
N GLU A 534 6.67 22.92 -47.97
CA GLU A 534 7.32 21.62 -48.15
C GLU A 534 6.36 20.47 -47.86
N ILE A 535 6.47 19.41 -48.68
CA ILE A 535 5.83 18.12 -48.53
C ILE A 535 6.94 17.07 -48.55
N ASN A 536 6.99 16.29 -47.47
CA ASN A 536 7.95 15.20 -47.33
C ASN A 536 7.20 13.88 -47.06
N VAL A 537 7.82 12.74 -47.36
CA VAL A 537 7.24 11.41 -47.16
C VAL A 537 8.25 10.57 -46.40
N THR A 538 7.79 9.75 -45.44
CA THR A 538 8.64 8.80 -44.68
C THR A 538 8.42 7.37 -45.19
N GLY A 539 9.48 6.58 -45.21
CA GLY A 539 9.42 5.19 -45.65
C GLY A 539 10.79 4.60 -45.96
N ASN A 540 10.82 3.31 -46.30
CA ASN A 540 12.03 2.57 -46.67
C ASN A 540 11.92 1.89 -48.04
#